data_AF-A0A919TEI8-F1
#
_entry.id   AF-A0A919TEI8-F1
#
_cell.length_a   1.000
_cell.length_b   1.000
_cell.length_c   1.000
_cell.angle_alpha   90.00
_cell.angle_beta   90.00
_cell.angle_gamma   90.00
#
_symmetry.space_group_name_H-M   'P 1'
#
loop_
_entity.id
_entity.type
_entity.pdbx_description
1 polymer ?
#
loop_
_entity_poly.entity_id
_entity_poly.type
_entity_poly.pdbx_seq_one_letter_code
_entity_poly.pdbx_strand_id
1 'polypeptide(L)'
;MEAHTPGPQFLYDQVKQQLRLQTDRPAAVRDAIHACRKGGSVFVLGVYAGFVDKFPLGALMNKGLTVRGAQMHGQRYIPMLLDRMARGELVTEYLATHTMPLAEAPTGYRMFKDKEDDCVRAVFLPN
;
A
#
# COMPACT_ATOMS: atom_id res chain seq x y z
N MET A 1 -8.35 1.55 1.81
CA MET A 1 -7.32 2.53 1.41
C MET A 1 -6.70 3.09 2.68
N GLU A 2 -5.53 2.59 3.05
CA GLU A 2 -5.04 2.50 4.44
C GLU A 2 -4.14 3.65 4.90
N ALA A 3 -4.00 4.71 4.11
CA ALA A 3 -3.24 5.88 4.52
C ALA A 3 -4.07 6.73 5.51
N HIS A 4 -3.58 6.80 6.75
CA HIS A 4 -4.04 7.74 7.79
C HIS A 4 -2.90 8.72 8.08
N THR A 5 -3.13 10.01 7.91
CA THR A 5 -2.18 11.07 8.25
C THR A 5 -2.84 11.98 9.28
N PRO A 6 -2.26 12.27 10.46
CA PRO A 6 -2.87 13.20 11.41
C PRO A 6 -2.73 14.67 10.96
N GLY A 7 -3.73 15.51 11.25
CA GLY A 7 -3.68 16.97 11.05
C GLY A 7 -4.85 17.58 10.27
N PRO A 8 -4.88 18.91 10.05
CA PRO A 8 -5.98 19.60 9.35
C PRO A 8 -6.17 19.12 7.90
N GLN A 9 -5.13 18.56 7.29
CA GLN A 9 -5.17 17.94 5.98
C GLN A 9 -6.03 16.65 5.96
N PHE A 10 -6.11 15.92 7.08
CA PHE A 10 -6.96 14.74 7.25
C PHE A 10 -8.44 15.10 7.14
N LEU A 11 -8.85 16.15 7.86
CA LEU A 11 -10.25 16.60 7.86
C LEU A 11 -10.67 17.04 6.45
N TYR A 12 -9.79 17.74 5.73
CA TYR A 12 -10.01 18.13 4.35
C TYR A 12 -10.15 16.92 3.40
N ASP A 13 -9.23 15.94 3.51
CA ASP A 13 -9.26 14.72 2.69
C ASP A 13 -10.48 13.84 3.04
N GLN A 14 -10.87 13.78 4.32
CA GLN A 14 -12.06 13.05 4.80
C GLN A 14 -13.37 13.69 4.29
N VAL A 15 -13.48 15.02 4.33
CA VAL A 15 -14.63 15.75 3.78
C VAL A 15 -14.74 15.54 2.27
N LYS A 16 -13.62 15.63 1.53
CA LYS A 16 -13.63 15.35 0.08
C LYS A 16 -14.00 13.91 -0.25
N GLN A 17 -13.56 12.94 0.56
CA GLN A 17 -13.92 11.55 0.39
C GLN A 17 -15.42 11.30 0.65
N GLN A 18 -15.98 11.89 1.72
CA GLN A 18 -17.41 11.79 2.02
C GLN A 18 -18.27 12.39 0.89
N LEU A 19 -17.79 13.46 0.26
CA LEU A 19 -18.44 14.08 -0.90
C LEU A 19 -18.15 13.36 -2.23
N ARG A 20 -17.42 12.24 -2.23
CA ARG A 20 -16.93 11.52 -3.44
C ARG A 20 -16.15 12.39 -4.43
N LEU A 21 -15.60 13.51 -3.96
CA LEU A 21 -14.78 14.44 -4.76
C LEU A 21 -13.30 14.02 -4.81
N GLN A 22 -12.90 13.00 -4.05
CA GLN A 22 -11.57 12.38 -4.11
C GLN A 22 -11.70 10.94 -4.60
N THR A 23 -11.10 10.67 -5.77
CA THR A 23 -11.02 9.32 -6.33
C THR A 23 -9.89 8.49 -5.70
N ASP A 24 -8.86 9.16 -5.16
CA ASP A 24 -7.67 8.55 -4.54
C ASP A 24 -7.11 9.37 -3.35
N ARG A 25 -6.30 8.73 -2.48
CA ARG A 25 -5.63 9.38 -1.34
C ARG A 25 -4.12 9.58 -1.60
N PRO A 26 -3.66 10.79 -2.00
CA PRO A 26 -2.27 11.02 -2.35
C PRO A 26 -1.37 11.47 -1.18
N ALA A 27 -1.85 11.43 0.06
CA ALA A 27 -1.11 11.92 1.23
C ALA A 27 0.29 11.29 1.32
N ALA A 28 0.39 9.96 1.26
CA ALA A 28 1.66 9.25 1.31
C ALA A 28 2.62 9.63 0.16
N VAL A 29 2.10 9.83 -1.06
CA VAL A 29 2.93 10.22 -2.21
C VAL A 29 3.45 11.65 -2.06
N ARG A 30 2.62 12.57 -1.53
CA ARG A 30 3.03 13.94 -1.22
C ARG A 30 4.14 13.92 -0.17
N ASP A 31 3.95 13.20 0.92
CA ASP A 31 4.93 13.08 2.00
C ASP A 31 6.24 12.49 1.48
N ALA A 32 6.18 11.44 0.64
CA ALA A 32 7.36 10.85 0.02
C ALA A 32 8.14 11.85 -0.86
N ILE A 33 7.46 12.69 -1.66
CA ILE A 33 8.09 13.73 -2.48
C ILE A 33 8.76 14.80 -1.58
N HIS A 34 8.12 15.19 -0.50
CA HIS A 34 8.67 16.18 0.43
C HIS A 34 9.82 15.63 1.29
N ALA A 35 9.80 14.34 1.64
CA ALA A 35 10.86 13.68 2.39
C ALA A 35 12.05 13.25 1.51
N CYS A 36 11.84 12.99 0.22
CA CYS A 36 12.90 12.50 -0.66
C CYS A 36 14.01 13.56 -0.84
N ARG A 37 15.27 13.10 -0.79
CA ARG A 37 16.46 13.93 -1.03
C ARG A 37 16.48 14.45 -2.47
N LYS A 38 17.16 15.58 -2.70
CA LYS A 38 17.42 16.10 -4.06
C LYS A 38 18.11 15.04 -4.93
N GLY A 39 17.71 14.94 -6.19
CA GLY A 39 18.17 13.91 -7.13
C GLY A 39 17.73 12.48 -6.79
N GLY A 40 16.80 12.31 -5.83
CA GLY A 40 16.33 11.01 -5.39
C GLY A 40 15.22 10.42 -6.28
N SER A 41 14.72 9.25 -5.87
CA SER A 41 13.61 8.58 -6.55
C SER A 41 12.45 8.32 -5.59
N VAL A 42 11.22 8.49 -6.08
CA VAL A 42 9.99 8.09 -5.38
C VAL A 42 9.31 7.01 -6.20
N PHE A 43 9.14 5.84 -5.61
CA PHE A 43 8.46 4.71 -6.25
C PHE A 43 7.06 4.55 -5.64
N VAL A 44 6.03 4.68 -6.48
CA VAL A 44 4.64 4.61 -6.06
C VAL A 44 4.10 3.23 -6.42
N LEU A 45 3.81 2.45 -5.37
CA LEU A 45 3.18 1.13 -5.44
C LEU A 45 1.76 1.23 -4.88
N GLY A 46 0.79 0.65 -5.58
CA GLY A 46 -0.60 0.61 -5.15
C GLY A 46 -1.58 0.80 -6.30
N VAL A 47 -2.87 0.84 -5.97
CA VAL A 47 -3.94 1.06 -6.94
C VAL A 47 -4.41 2.51 -6.83
N TYR A 48 -4.24 3.25 -7.94
CA TYR A 48 -4.78 4.61 -8.13
C TYR A 48 -5.67 4.55 -9.37
N ALA A 49 -6.96 4.86 -9.22
CA ALA A 49 -7.96 4.67 -10.27
C ALA A 49 -8.34 5.98 -10.97
N GLY A 50 -8.05 7.14 -10.39
CA GLY A 50 -8.46 8.44 -10.92
C GLY A 50 -7.38 9.50 -10.86
N PHE A 51 -7.82 10.75 -11.00
CA PHE A 51 -6.93 11.90 -10.90
C PHE A 51 -6.59 12.19 -9.44
N VAL A 52 -5.32 12.48 -9.20
CA VAL A 52 -4.81 12.93 -7.92
C VAL A 52 -4.78 14.46 -7.88
N ASP A 53 -5.48 15.04 -6.90
CA ASP A 53 -5.44 16.48 -6.63
C ASP A 53 -4.16 16.87 -5.86
N LYS A 54 -3.73 18.13 -6.00
CA LYS A 54 -2.58 18.73 -5.27
C LYS A 54 -1.26 17.95 -5.41
N PHE A 55 -0.99 17.40 -6.59
CA PHE A 55 0.30 16.78 -6.86
C PHE A 55 1.44 17.83 -6.78
N PRO A 56 2.49 17.62 -5.97
CA PRO A 56 3.48 18.65 -5.64
C PRO A 56 4.56 18.75 -6.73
N LEU A 57 4.14 19.08 -7.95
CA LEU A 57 5.00 19.13 -9.14
C LEU A 57 6.19 20.09 -8.98
N GLY A 58 5.98 21.24 -8.33
CA GLY A 58 7.07 22.20 -8.07
C GLY A 58 8.15 21.63 -7.15
N ALA A 59 7.78 20.91 -6.09
CA ALA A 59 8.74 20.26 -5.20
C ALA A 59 9.50 19.14 -5.93
N LEU A 60 8.80 18.36 -6.76
CA LEU A 60 9.38 17.32 -7.60
C LEU A 60 10.44 17.90 -8.55
N MET A 61 10.09 18.95 -9.29
CA MET A 61 10.99 19.61 -10.24
C MET A 61 12.20 20.27 -9.57
N ASN A 62 11.98 21.09 -8.53
CA ASN A 62 13.07 21.80 -7.86
C ASN A 62 14.04 20.86 -7.13
N LYS A 63 13.59 19.66 -6.76
CA LYS A 63 14.45 18.63 -6.20
C LYS A 63 15.07 17.71 -7.27
N GLY A 64 14.66 17.80 -8.52
CA GLY A 64 15.13 16.91 -9.60
C GLY A 64 14.81 15.44 -9.31
N LEU A 65 13.59 15.14 -8.84
CA LEU A 65 13.23 13.77 -8.47
C LEU A 65 12.83 12.93 -9.69
N THR A 66 13.14 11.65 -9.62
CA THR A 66 12.53 10.63 -10.49
C THR A 66 11.29 10.06 -9.79
N VAL A 67 10.14 10.07 -10.46
CA VAL A 67 8.94 9.39 -9.97
C VAL A 67 8.62 8.22 -10.89
N ARG A 68 8.38 7.05 -10.30
CA ARG A 68 8.00 5.86 -11.06
C ARG A 68 6.83 5.18 -10.37
N GLY A 69 5.78 4.86 -11.13
CA GLY A 69 4.65 4.05 -10.70
C GLY A 69 4.79 2.60 -11.14
N ALA A 70 4.22 1.67 -10.38
CA ALA A 70 4.08 0.28 -10.80
C ALA A 70 2.97 -0.47 -10.05
N GLN A 71 2.49 -1.53 -10.69
CA GLN A 71 1.89 -2.67 -10.00
C GLN A 71 2.95 -3.73 -9.71
N MET A 72 2.62 -4.71 -8.87
CA MET A 72 3.50 -5.87 -8.65
C MET A 72 3.65 -6.67 -9.96
N HIS A 73 4.88 -6.83 -10.45
CA HIS A 73 5.18 -7.65 -11.62
C HIS A 73 5.33 -9.12 -11.23
N GLY A 74 4.23 -9.75 -10.80
CA GLY A 74 4.23 -11.11 -10.25
C GLY A 74 4.95 -12.12 -11.16
N GLN A 75 4.52 -12.24 -12.42
CA GLN A 75 5.09 -13.20 -13.39
C GLN A 75 6.60 -13.08 -13.56
N ARG A 76 7.15 -11.86 -13.49
CA ARG A 76 8.60 -11.62 -13.62
C ARG A 76 9.37 -12.04 -12.37
N TYR A 77 8.84 -11.77 -11.18
CA TYR A 77 9.59 -11.89 -9.94
C TYR A 77 9.29 -13.17 -9.14
N ILE A 78 8.13 -13.81 -9.33
CA ILE A 78 7.74 -15.02 -8.60
C ILE A 78 8.82 -16.11 -8.68
N PRO A 79 9.39 -16.49 -9.84
CA PRO A 79 10.40 -17.54 -9.90
C PRO A 79 11.64 -17.22 -9.05
N MET A 80 12.13 -15.98 -9.13
CA MET A 80 13.26 -15.50 -8.32
C MET A 80 12.92 -15.50 -6.83
N LEU A 81 11.72 -15.06 -6.44
CA LEU A 81 11.31 -15.03 -5.03
C LEU A 81 11.23 -16.43 -4.45
N LEU A 82 10.64 -17.39 -5.17
CA LEU A 82 10.54 -18.79 -4.74
C LEU A 82 11.93 -19.44 -4.59
N ASP A 83 12.85 -19.17 -5.51
CA ASP A 83 14.24 -19.67 -5.41
C ASP A 83 14.98 -19.11 -4.18
N ARG A 84 14.77 -17.83 -3.86
CA ARG A 84 15.34 -17.20 -2.65
C ARG A 84 14.70 -17.75 -1.36
N MET A 85 13.41 -18.05 -1.38
CA MET A 85 12.73 -18.72 -0.26
C MET A 85 13.26 -20.14 -0.06
N ALA A 86 13.42 -20.92 -1.13
CA ALA A 86 13.96 -22.28 -1.06
C ALA A 86 15.40 -22.32 -0.51
N ARG A 87 16.20 -21.27 -0.76
CA ARG A 87 17.54 -21.10 -0.19
C ARG A 87 17.56 -20.52 1.23
N GLY A 88 16.41 -20.22 1.82
CA GLY A 88 16.30 -19.62 3.16
C GLY A 88 16.73 -18.16 3.23
N GLU A 89 16.94 -17.48 2.10
CA GLU A 89 17.31 -16.05 2.06
C GLU A 89 16.11 -15.12 2.29
N LEU A 90 14.90 -15.66 2.12
CA LEU A 90 13.64 -14.94 2.29
C LEU A 90 12.66 -15.79 3.11
N VAL A 91 12.50 -15.44 4.37
CA VAL A 91 11.51 -16.04 5.29
C VAL A 91 10.27 -15.13 5.29
N THR A 92 9.08 -15.69 5.10
CA THR A 92 7.83 -14.90 4.94
C THR A 92 6.63 -15.47 5.72
N GLU A 93 6.85 -16.56 6.44
CA GLU A 93 5.86 -17.29 7.22
C GLU A 93 5.21 -16.40 8.27
N TYR A 94 5.98 -15.47 8.85
CA TYR A 94 5.49 -14.47 9.81
C TYR A 94 4.41 -13.54 9.26
N LEU A 95 4.29 -13.41 7.93
CA LEU A 95 3.22 -12.63 7.31
C LEU A 95 1.87 -13.33 7.43
N ALA A 96 1.83 -14.66 7.55
CA ALA A 96 0.61 -15.45 7.72
C ALA A 96 0.13 -15.43 9.17
N THR A 97 -0.35 -14.27 9.64
CA THR A 97 -0.67 -14.10 11.07
C THR A 97 -1.85 -14.93 11.54
N HIS A 98 -2.83 -15.19 10.67
CA HIS A 98 -4.01 -15.99 11.02
C HIS A 98 -4.22 -17.09 9.99
N THR A 99 -4.16 -18.35 10.43
CA THR A 99 -4.41 -19.52 9.58
C THR A 99 -5.67 -20.22 10.08
N MET A 100 -6.65 -20.45 9.21
CA MET A 100 -7.94 -21.04 9.58
C MET A 100 -8.54 -21.89 8.44
N PRO A 101 -9.52 -22.77 8.71
CA PRO A 101 -10.22 -23.52 7.67
C PRO A 101 -10.95 -22.59 6.70
N LEU A 102 -11.11 -23.03 5.45
CA LEU A 102 -11.85 -22.26 4.43
C LEU A 102 -13.30 -21.95 4.85
N ALA A 103 -13.93 -22.82 5.64
CA ALA A 103 -15.26 -22.60 6.20
C ALA A 103 -15.36 -21.33 7.07
N GLU A 104 -14.24 -20.88 7.64
CA GLU A 104 -14.15 -19.67 8.47
C GLU A 104 -13.73 -18.43 7.69
N ALA A 105 -13.65 -18.50 6.35
CA ALA A 105 -13.30 -17.36 5.52
C ALA A 105 -14.06 -16.07 5.85
N PRO A 106 -15.40 -16.08 6.09
CA PRO A 106 -16.12 -14.87 6.50
C PRO A 106 -15.53 -14.19 7.75
N THR A 107 -15.05 -14.98 8.72
CA THR A 107 -14.41 -14.45 9.93
C THR A 107 -13.06 -13.82 9.60
N GLY A 108 -12.21 -14.49 8.82
CA GLY A 108 -10.91 -13.93 8.40
C GLY A 108 -11.05 -12.62 7.60
N TYR A 109 -12.03 -12.54 6.69
CA TYR A 109 -12.31 -11.31 5.95
C TYR A 109 -12.79 -10.17 6.85
N ARG A 110 -13.66 -10.46 7.83
CA ARG A 110 -14.13 -9.47 8.81
C ARG A 110 -12.97 -8.94 9.65
N MET A 111 -12.17 -9.84 10.22
CA MET A 111 -11.00 -9.49 11.04
C MET A 111 -10.03 -8.57 10.27
N PHE A 112 -9.71 -8.90 9.01
CA PHE A 112 -8.84 -8.06 8.17
C PHE A 112 -9.47 -6.69 7.85
N LYS A 113 -10.76 -6.66 7.50
CA LYS A 113 -11.48 -5.43 7.17
C LYS A 113 -11.58 -4.48 8.36
N ASP A 114 -11.96 -5.02 9.52
CA ASP A 114 -12.23 -4.26 10.73
C ASP A 114 -10.96 -4.03 11.56
N LYS A 115 -9.81 -4.57 11.09
CA LYS A 115 -8.47 -4.42 11.67
C LYS A 115 -8.38 -4.94 13.11
N GLU A 116 -8.96 -6.11 13.32
CA GLU A 116 -8.97 -6.78 14.62
C GLU A 116 -7.74 -7.69 14.76
N ASP A 117 -7.36 -7.95 16.01
CA ASP A 117 -6.35 -8.96 16.38
C ASP A 117 -5.00 -8.84 15.66
N ASP A 118 -4.58 -7.60 15.34
CA ASP A 118 -3.36 -7.32 14.58
C ASP A 118 -3.25 -8.16 13.27
N CYS A 119 -4.39 -8.44 12.64
CA CYS A 119 -4.45 -9.27 11.44
C CYS A 119 -3.75 -8.60 10.24
N VAL A 120 -2.57 -9.11 9.89
CA VAL A 120 -1.82 -8.75 8.68
C VAL A 120 -2.26 -9.59 7.48
N ARG A 121 -2.39 -10.92 7.63
CA ARG A 121 -2.84 -11.82 6.56
C ARG A 121 -3.61 -13.01 7.13
N ALA A 122 -4.87 -13.11 6.72
CA ALA A 122 -5.63 -14.34 6.85
C ALA A 122 -5.24 -15.33 5.74
N VAL A 123 -4.95 -16.57 6.10
CA VAL A 123 -4.63 -17.68 5.19
C VAL A 123 -5.64 -18.79 5.41
N PHE A 124 -6.27 -19.24 4.34
CA PHE A 124 -7.32 -20.26 4.39
C PHE A 124 -6.81 -21.60 3.91
N LEU A 125 -6.98 -22.63 4.74
CA LEU A 125 -6.67 -24.00 4.39
C LEU A 125 -7.90 -24.65 3.75
N PRO A 126 -7.81 -25.25 2.54
CA PRO A 126 -8.97 -25.77 1.81
C PRO A 126 -9.63 -27.03 2.40
N ASN A 127 -9.05 -27.62 3.43
CA ASN A 127 -9.35 -28.98 3.91
C ASN A 127 -10.29 -28.97 5.11
#